data_AF-A0A9N9P767-F1
#
_entry.id   AF-A0A9N9P767-F1
#
_cell.length_a   1.000
_cell.length_b   1.000
_cell.length_c   1.000
_cell.angle_alpha   90.00
_cell.angle_beta   90.00
_cell.angle_gamma   90.00
#
_symmetry.space_group_name_H-M   'P 1'
#
loop_
_entity.id
_entity.type
_entity.pdbx_description
1 polymer ?
#
loop_
_entity_poly.entity_id
_entity_poly.type
_entity_poly.pdbx_seq_one_letter_code
_entity_poly.pdbx_strand_id
1 'polypeptide(L)'
;NMSQANKKSGGRPPASLWDVHIKKGNEVSKGHYQGTCNYCSYSQQKGSPQDFEEHLANNCPNVPSDVKQIYLNKVLTRFKNPRQGSIKNVQTKISDFNESSKLTLERTNEINKACIKAFVICGISWRVINNPFFIDFLKTLRPGYNPPSSEVLSGRIFSQEVSSINVKIIQKLNYSKNLTL
;
A
#
# COMPACT_ATOMS: atom_id res chain seq x y z
N ASN A 1 -3.17 -50.57 31.90
CA ASN A 1 -2.63 -49.24 32.22
C ASN A 1 -2.75 -48.35 31.01
N MET A 2 -3.36 -47.17 31.22
CA MET A 2 -3.26 -45.95 30.42
C MET A 2 -3.81 -45.98 28.98
N SER A 3 -4.41 -44.94 28.41
CA SER A 3 -5.29 -43.84 28.85
C SER A 3 -5.35 -42.86 27.66
N GLN A 4 -6.57 -42.45 27.28
CA GLN A 4 -6.90 -41.18 26.59
C GLN A 4 -6.39 -41.04 25.13
N ALA A 5 -7.08 -40.35 24.20
CA ALA A 5 -7.85 -39.14 24.40
C ALA A 5 -9.05 -39.00 23.43
N ASN A 6 -10.12 -38.50 24.02
CA ASN A 6 -11.28 -37.92 23.37
C ASN A 6 -11.02 -36.41 23.20
N LYS A 7 -11.14 -35.84 22.00
CA LYS A 7 -11.38 -34.39 21.83
C LYS A 7 -12.32 -34.15 20.65
N LYS A 8 -13.52 -33.68 21.01
CA LYS A 8 -14.60 -33.25 20.12
C LYS A 8 -14.33 -31.87 19.50
N SER A 9 -14.96 -31.69 18.34
CA SER A 9 -15.49 -30.46 17.76
C SER A 9 -14.53 -29.29 17.48
N GLY A 10 -13.86 -29.35 16.33
CA GLY A 10 -13.55 -28.14 15.56
C GLY A 10 -14.71 -27.85 14.61
N GLY A 11 -15.45 -26.78 14.88
CA GLY A 11 -16.55 -26.33 14.02
C GLY A 11 -16.09 -26.14 12.57
N ARG A 12 -16.98 -26.47 11.62
CA ARG A 12 -16.80 -26.31 10.17
C ARG A 12 -16.14 -24.95 9.86
N PRO A 13 -15.11 -24.86 9.00
CA PRO A 13 -14.65 -23.58 8.49
C PRO A 13 -15.88 -22.81 7.98
N PRO A 14 -15.97 -21.48 8.16
CA PRO A 14 -17.04 -20.71 7.52
C PRO A 14 -17.04 -21.14 6.05
N ALA A 15 -18.20 -21.61 5.58
CA ALA A 15 -18.32 -22.19 4.25
C ALA A 15 -17.58 -21.29 3.26
N SER A 16 -16.79 -21.91 2.39
CA SER A 16 -16.17 -21.18 1.29
C SER A 16 -17.25 -20.30 0.66
N LEU A 17 -16.96 -19.01 0.41
CA LEU A 17 -17.96 -18.10 -0.15
C LEU A 17 -18.51 -18.58 -1.51
N TRP A 18 -17.74 -19.47 -2.16
CA TRP A 18 -18.13 -20.28 -3.29
C TRP A 18 -19.39 -21.10 -2.99
N ASP A 19 -20.29 -21.12 -3.95
CA ASP A 19 -21.56 -21.84 -3.93
C ASP A 19 -22.60 -21.31 -2.93
N VAL A 20 -22.19 -20.47 -1.96
CA VAL A 20 -23.09 -19.76 -1.05
C VAL A 20 -23.44 -18.37 -1.60
N HIS A 21 -22.41 -17.55 -1.84
CA HIS A 21 -22.57 -16.16 -2.25
C HIS A 21 -22.09 -15.90 -3.68
N ILE A 22 -21.21 -16.77 -4.17
CA ILE A 22 -20.64 -16.70 -5.52
C ILE A 22 -20.85 -18.03 -6.23
N LYS A 23 -21.50 -17.99 -7.40
CA LYS A 23 -21.58 -19.13 -8.30
C LYS A 23 -20.19 -19.40 -8.88
N LYS A 24 -19.61 -20.55 -8.52
CA LYS A 24 -18.31 -21.00 -9.01
C LYS A 24 -18.43 -21.54 -10.44
N GLY A 25 -17.59 -21.03 -11.33
CA GLY A 25 -17.42 -21.51 -12.69
C GLY A 25 -16.15 -22.34 -12.86
N ASN A 26 -15.63 -22.41 -14.08
CA ASN A 26 -14.47 -23.24 -14.42
C ASN A 26 -13.20 -22.78 -13.69
N GLU A 27 -12.32 -23.73 -13.36
CA GLU A 27 -10.97 -23.40 -12.91
C GLU A 27 -10.16 -22.88 -14.10
N VAL A 28 -9.61 -21.68 -13.96
CA VAL A 28 -8.83 -21.04 -15.01
C VAL A 28 -7.33 -21.20 -14.76
N SER A 29 -6.94 -21.27 -13.49
CA SER A 29 -5.58 -21.59 -13.05
C SER A 29 -5.63 -22.04 -11.59
N LYS A 30 -4.55 -22.67 -11.08
CA LYS A 30 -4.52 -23.22 -9.71
C LYS A 30 -5.02 -22.19 -8.68
N GLY A 31 -6.18 -22.47 -8.09
CA GLY A 31 -6.79 -21.61 -7.05
C GLY A 31 -7.53 -20.35 -7.55
N HIS A 32 -7.66 -20.16 -8.86
CA HIS A 32 -8.48 -19.12 -9.47
C HIS A 32 -9.60 -19.72 -10.31
N TYR A 33 -10.81 -19.22 -10.09
CA TYR A 33 -12.00 -19.73 -10.75
C TYR A 33 -12.74 -18.59 -11.42
N GLN A 34 -13.47 -18.91 -12.48
CA GLN A 34 -14.56 -18.05 -12.90
C GLN A 34 -15.55 -17.96 -11.73
N GLY A 35 -16.11 -16.78 -11.50
CA GLY A 35 -17.09 -16.60 -10.45
C GLY A 35 -18.08 -15.49 -10.77
N THR A 36 -19.34 -15.72 -10.43
CA THR A 36 -20.42 -14.74 -10.60
C THR A 36 -21.10 -14.50 -9.27
N CYS A 37 -21.31 -13.22 -8.92
CA CYS A 37 -22.02 -12.85 -7.71
C CYS A 37 -23.48 -13.31 -7.76
N ASN A 38 -23.98 -13.90 -6.67
CA ASN A 38 -25.38 -14.34 -6.62
C ASN A 38 -26.38 -13.18 -6.43
N TYR A 39 -25.89 -11.98 -6.09
CA TYR A 39 -26.73 -10.83 -5.74
C TYR A 39 -26.77 -9.77 -6.85
N CYS A 40 -25.76 -9.70 -7.72
CA CYS A 40 -25.69 -8.72 -8.80
C CYS A 40 -24.97 -9.28 -10.03
N SER A 41 -24.91 -8.50 -11.11
CA SER A 41 -24.30 -8.90 -12.38
C SER A 41 -22.76 -8.92 -12.39
N TYR A 42 -22.11 -8.69 -11.25
CA TYR A 42 -20.65 -8.73 -11.16
C TYR A 42 -20.13 -10.16 -11.37
N SER A 43 -19.20 -10.31 -12.30
CA SER A 43 -18.52 -11.57 -12.57
C SER A 43 -17.03 -11.33 -12.85
N GLN A 44 -16.22 -12.35 -12.57
CA GLN A 44 -14.78 -12.35 -12.84
C GLN A 44 -14.41 -13.63 -13.59
N GLN A 45 -13.66 -13.48 -14.67
CA GLN A 45 -13.14 -14.61 -15.44
C GLN A 45 -12.02 -15.33 -14.67
N LYS A 46 -11.23 -14.59 -13.89
CA LYS A 46 -10.15 -15.12 -13.06
C LYS A 46 -10.25 -14.56 -11.64
N GLY A 47 -11.34 -14.87 -10.95
CA GLY A 47 -11.58 -14.37 -9.59
C GLY A 47 -10.89 -15.22 -8.53
N SER A 48 -10.25 -14.56 -7.58
CA SER A 48 -9.86 -15.13 -6.29
C SER A 48 -11.00 -14.97 -5.27
N PRO A 49 -11.02 -15.77 -4.18
CA PRO A 49 -11.94 -15.54 -3.08
C PRO A 49 -11.88 -14.10 -2.54
N GLN A 50 -10.69 -13.48 -2.51
CA GLN A 50 -10.49 -12.13 -2.02
C GLN A 50 -11.24 -11.08 -2.85
N ASP A 51 -11.18 -11.19 -4.18
CA ASP A 51 -11.86 -10.27 -5.08
C ASP A 51 -13.37 -10.25 -4.81
N PHE A 52 -13.95 -11.43 -4.57
CA PHE A 52 -15.37 -11.56 -4.26
C PHE A 52 -15.74 -11.07 -2.86
N GLU A 53 -14.87 -11.27 -1.86
CA GLU A 53 -15.10 -10.75 -0.51
C GLU A 53 -15.09 -9.22 -0.49
N GLU A 54 -14.16 -8.60 -1.22
CA GLU A 54 -14.10 -7.14 -1.37
C GLU A 54 -15.32 -6.61 -2.13
N HIS A 55 -15.73 -7.32 -3.18
CA HIS A 55 -16.98 -7.00 -3.87
C HIS A 55 -18.18 -7.06 -2.93
N LEU A 56 -18.37 -8.16 -2.18
CA LEU A 56 -19.47 -8.32 -1.23
C LEU A 56 -19.44 -7.29 -0.10
N ALA A 57 -18.26 -6.89 0.36
CA ALA A 57 -18.11 -5.89 1.41
C ALA A 57 -18.41 -4.46 0.91
N ASN A 58 -17.86 -4.08 -0.25
CA ASN A 58 -17.74 -2.67 -0.64
C ASN A 58 -18.57 -2.28 -1.86
N ASN A 59 -18.77 -3.19 -2.82
CA ASN A 59 -19.20 -2.83 -4.17
C ASN A 59 -20.55 -3.45 -4.59
N CYS A 60 -21.00 -4.52 -3.93
CA CYS A 60 -22.23 -5.20 -4.30
C CYS A 60 -23.47 -4.36 -3.91
N PRO A 61 -24.35 -4.01 -4.86
CA PRO A 61 -25.52 -3.17 -4.58
C PRO A 61 -26.64 -3.92 -3.84
N ASN A 62 -26.74 -5.24 -4.05
CA ASN A 62 -27.90 -6.04 -3.63
C ASN A 62 -27.56 -7.13 -2.59
N VAL A 63 -26.35 -7.10 -2.03
CA VAL A 63 -25.95 -8.07 -0.99
C VAL A 63 -26.79 -7.82 0.28
N PRO A 64 -27.34 -8.87 0.92
CA PRO A 64 -28.02 -8.74 2.20
C PRO A 64 -27.14 -8.10 3.28
N SER A 65 -27.73 -7.28 4.15
CA SER A 65 -26.98 -6.50 5.16
C SER A 65 -26.17 -7.37 6.11
N ASP A 66 -26.72 -8.49 6.57
CA ASP A 66 -26.05 -9.47 7.42
C ASP A 66 -24.82 -10.07 6.74
N VAL A 67 -24.95 -10.45 5.47
CA VAL A 67 -23.85 -10.95 4.64
C VAL A 67 -22.79 -9.87 4.43
N LYS A 68 -23.20 -8.64 4.12
CA LYS A 68 -22.30 -7.49 3.96
C LYS A 68 -21.47 -7.23 5.22
N GLN A 69 -22.10 -7.28 6.40
CA GLN A 69 -21.43 -7.09 7.69
C GLN A 69 -20.37 -8.16 7.96
N ILE A 70 -20.64 -9.42 7.61
CA ILE A 70 -19.64 -10.51 7.74
C ILE A 70 -18.39 -10.19 6.91
N TYR A 71 -18.57 -9.81 5.64
CA TYR A 71 -17.44 -9.54 4.76
C TYR A 71 -16.73 -8.21 5.05
N LEU A 72 -17.44 -7.18 5.50
CA LEU A 72 -16.83 -5.94 6.04
C LEU A 72 -15.86 -6.26 7.19
N ASN A 73 -16.31 -7.03 8.18
CA ASN A 73 -15.46 -7.44 9.31
C ASN A 73 -14.27 -8.30 8.86
N LYS A 74 -14.49 -9.18 7.88
CA LYS A 74 -13.43 -10.02 7.31
C LYS A 74 -12.37 -9.21 6.57
N VAL A 75 -12.76 -8.16 5.84
CA VAL A 75 -11.83 -7.24 5.17
C VAL A 75 -11.07 -6.39 6.20
N LEU A 76 -11.75 -5.86 7.21
CA LEU A 76 -11.13 -5.04 8.27
C LEU A 76 -10.10 -5.82 9.10
N THR A 77 -10.38 -7.09 9.42
CA THR A 77 -9.49 -7.92 10.25
C THR A 77 -8.20 -8.34 9.53
N ARG A 78 -8.17 -8.32 8.19
CA ARG A 78 -6.94 -8.60 7.41
C ARG A 78 -5.85 -7.57 7.64
N PHE A 79 -6.21 -6.30 7.77
CA PHE A 79 -5.26 -5.24 8.06
C PHE A 79 -4.61 -5.39 9.44
N LYS A 80 -5.32 -6.00 10.40
CA LYS A 80 -4.84 -6.19 11.78
C LYS A 80 -3.91 -7.40 11.94
N ASN A 81 -4.02 -8.40 11.08
CA ASN A 81 -3.20 -9.61 11.12
C ASN A 81 -2.54 -9.87 9.76
N PRO A 82 -1.51 -9.08 9.37
CA PRO A 82 -0.62 -9.50 8.30
C PRO A 82 0.00 -10.85 8.72
N ARG A 83 -0.11 -11.86 7.85
CA ARG A 83 0.36 -13.24 8.07
C ARG A 83 1.69 -13.22 8.84
N GLN A 84 1.68 -13.70 10.09
CA GLN A 84 2.88 -13.84 10.91
C GLN A 84 3.85 -14.81 10.23
N GLY A 85 4.81 -14.26 9.48
CA GLY A 85 6.11 -14.91 9.34
C GLY A 85 6.76 -14.88 10.72
N SER A 86 6.85 -16.03 11.36
CA SER A 86 7.53 -16.17 12.64
C SER A 86 9.02 -15.89 12.46
N ILE A 87 9.47 -14.69 12.82
CA ILE A 87 10.87 -14.44 13.13
C ILE A 87 10.93 -13.81 14.52
N LYS A 88 11.18 -14.67 15.52
CA LYS A 88 11.65 -14.24 16.83
C LYS A 88 13.13 -13.87 16.66
N ASN A 89 13.45 -12.59 16.69
CA ASN A 89 14.72 -12.10 17.19
C ASN A 89 14.51 -10.69 17.74
N VAL A 90 14.73 -10.56 19.04
CA VAL A 90 14.71 -9.28 19.76
C VAL A 90 16.01 -8.56 19.40
N GLN A 91 15.98 -7.84 18.29
CA GLN A 91 16.87 -6.72 18.03
C GLN A 91 16.04 -5.46 18.27
N THR A 92 16.59 -4.46 18.96
CA THR A 92 15.95 -3.14 19.06
C THR A 92 15.58 -2.67 17.66
N LYS A 93 14.29 -2.37 17.45
CA LYS A 93 13.80 -2.06 16.11
C LYS A 93 14.49 -0.78 15.64
N ILE A 94 15.00 -0.79 14.41
CA ILE A 94 15.55 0.40 13.73
C ILE A 94 14.57 1.59 13.75
N SER A 95 13.26 1.33 13.93
CA SER A 95 12.22 2.35 14.11
C SER A 95 12.54 3.35 15.22
N ASP A 96 13.15 2.91 16.33
CA ASP A 96 13.36 3.75 17.50
C ASP A 96 14.46 4.81 17.25
N PHE A 97 15.40 4.52 16.34
CA PHE A 97 16.42 5.47 15.89
C PHE A 97 15.85 6.52 14.91
N ASN A 98 14.80 6.15 14.18
CA ASN A 98 14.15 7.01 13.18
C ASN A 98 13.10 7.95 13.80
N GLU A 99 12.41 7.54 14.86
CA GLU A 99 11.39 8.36 15.52
C GLU A 99 11.96 9.42 16.49
N SER A 100 13.10 9.12 17.14
CA SER A 100 13.64 9.94 18.24
C SER A 100 14.59 11.07 17.81
N SER A 101 15.20 10.98 16.62
CA SER A 101 16.22 11.95 16.19
C SER A 101 15.60 13.17 15.46
N LYS A 102 15.90 14.38 15.96
CA LYS A 102 15.69 15.64 15.22
C LYS A 102 16.18 15.44 13.77
N LEU A 103 15.31 15.73 12.80
CA LEU A 103 15.65 15.57 11.39
C LEU A 103 16.77 16.57 11.04
N THR A 104 17.90 16.08 10.54
CA THR A 104 18.99 16.97 10.09
C THR A 104 18.58 17.72 8.83
N LEU A 105 19.20 18.87 8.58
CA LEU A 105 18.94 19.65 7.37
C LEU A 105 19.24 18.84 6.11
N GLU A 106 20.30 18.03 6.12
CA GLU A 106 20.67 17.17 5.01
C GLU A 106 19.57 16.15 4.69
N ARG A 107 19.07 15.42 5.70
CA ARG A 107 17.96 14.47 5.53
C ARG A 107 16.67 15.17 5.10
N THR A 108 16.40 16.37 5.63
CA THR A 108 15.25 17.19 5.19
C THR A 108 15.37 17.52 3.70
N ASN A 109 16.55 17.90 3.23
CA ASN A 109 16.79 18.20 1.84
C ASN A 109 16.65 16.95 0.97
N GLU A 110 17.16 15.79 1.39
CA GLU A 110 16.95 14.53 0.66
C GLU A 110 15.47 14.18 0.49
N ILE A 111 14.67 14.31 1.56
CA ILE A 111 13.22 14.09 1.50
C ILE A 111 12.57 15.09 0.54
N ASN A 112 12.92 16.38 0.61
CA ASN A 112 12.41 17.40 -0.31
C ASN A 112 12.72 17.05 -1.77
N LYS A 113 13.94 16.59 -2.07
CA LYS A 113 14.33 16.18 -3.42
C LYS A 113 13.54 14.97 -3.92
N ALA A 114 13.34 13.97 -3.06
CA ALA A 114 12.52 12.81 -3.39
C ALA A 114 11.07 13.21 -3.64
N CYS A 115 10.53 14.11 -2.82
CA CYS A 115 9.18 14.65 -2.96
C CYS A 115 9.02 15.39 -4.30
N ILE A 116 9.95 16.28 -4.67
CA ILE A 116 9.91 16.99 -5.96
C ILE A 116 9.91 16.03 -7.13
N LYS A 117 10.78 15.01 -7.11
CA LYS A 117 10.84 14.03 -8.19
C LYS A 117 9.50 13.31 -8.36
N ALA A 118 8.88 12.89 -7.27
CA ALA A 118 7.55 12.29 -7.32
C ALA A 118 6.49 13.25 -7.88
N PHE A 119 6.51 14.52 -7.45
CA PHE A 119 5.55 15.52 -7.93
C PHE A 119 5.70 15.79 -9.42
N VAL A 120 6.93 15.93 -9.92
CA VAL A 120 7.21 16.21 -11.33
C VAL A 120 6.90 14.99 -12.20
N ILE A 121 7.39 13.80 -11.83
CA ILE A 121 7.24 12.59 -12.65
C ILE A 121 5.78 12.15 -12.73
N CYS A 122 5.03 12.25 -11.64
CA CYS A 122 3.64 11.84 -11.59
C CYS A 122 2.65 12.98 -11.90
N GLY A 123 3.13 14.19 -12.23
CA GLY A 123 2.26 15.35 -12.50
C GLY A 123 1.38 15.77 -11.33
N ILE A 124 1.86 15.60 -10.10
CA ILE A 124 1.11 15.95 -8.89
C ILE A 124 1.09 17.47 -8.74
N SER A 125 -0.10 18.04 -8.53
CA SER A 125 -0.24 19.47 -8.27
C SER A 125 0.54 19.88 -7.01
N TRP A 126 1.30 20.97 -7.10
CA TRP A 126 2.03 21.54 -5.95
C TRP A 126 1.12 21.85 -4.76
N ARG A 127 -0.17 22.11 -4.98
CA ARG A 127 -1.15 22.34 -3.90
C ARG A 127 -1.27 21.16 -2.94
N VAL A 128 -0.97 19.94 -3.40
CA VAL A 128 -1.04 18.72 -2.59
C VAL A 128 -0.10 18.77 -1.39
N ILE A 129 1.07 19.42 -1.50
CA ILE A 129 2.02 19.49 -0.36
C ILE A 129 1.46 20.26 0.84
N ASN A 130 0.55 21.21 0.58
CA ASN A 130 -0.13 21.99 1.60
C ASN A 130 -1.43 21.32 2.10
N ASN A 131 -1.86 20.21 1.50
CA ASN A 131 -3.09 19.55 1.89
C ASN A 131 -2.92 18.89 3.28
N PRO A 132 -3.84 19.10 4.24
CA PRO A 132 -3.69 18.60 5.59
C PRO A 132 -3.60 17.06 5.67
N PHE A 133 -4.32 16.32 4.83
CA PHE A 133 -4.22 14.85 4.78
C PHE A 133 -2.88 14.39 4.23
N PHE A 134 -2.30 15.13 3.30
CA PHE A 134 -0.97 14.83 2.78
C PHE A 134 0.12 15.15 3.81
N ILE A 135 -0.02 16.26 4.55
CA ILE A 135 0.87 16.58 5.67
C ILE A 135 0.78 15.49 6.75
N ASP A 136 -0.42 15.04 7.08
CA ASP A 136 -0.63 13.96 8.06
C ASP A 136 -0.01 12.64 7.60
N PHE A 137 -0.16 12.30 6.32
CA PHE A 137 0.53 11.16 5.69
C PHE A 137 2.05 11.28 5.83
N LEU A 138 2.63 12.43 5.53
CA LEU A 138 4.07 12.67 5.64
C LEU A 138 4.56 12.59 7.09
N LYS A 139 3.81 13.13 8.05
CA LYS A 139 4.13 13.07 9.47
C LYS A 139 3.98 11.65 10.04
N THR A 140 3.03 10.87 9.53
CA THR A 140 2.89 9.46 9.87
C THR A 140 4.11 8.66 9.43
N LEU A 141 4.70 9.00 8.27
CA LEU A 141 5.94 8.38 7.80
C LEU A 141 7.19 8.91 8.53
N ARG A 142 7.25 10.21 8.81
CA ARG A 142 8.36 10.87 9.49
C ARG A 142 7.85 12.03 10.36
N PRO A 143 7.62 11.81 11.68
CA PRO A 143 7.01 12.81 12.55
C PRO A 143 7.76 14.14 12.63
N GLY A 144 9.10 14.10 12.57
CA GLY A 144 9.95 15.29 12.62
C GLY A 144 10.09 16.05 11.30
N TYR A 145 9.46 15.60 10.22
CA TYR A 145 9.52 16.28 8.92
C TYR A 145 8.39 17.31 8.80
N ASN A 146 8.77 18.55 8.52
CA ASN A 146 7.83 19.60 8.14
C ASN A 146 8.00 19.88 6.64
N PRO A 147 7.00 19.55 5.81
CA PRO A 147 7.10 19.81 4.39
C PRO A 147 7.17 21.32 4.11
N PRO A 148 7.90 21.72 3.05
CA PRO A 148 7.91 23.11 2.60
C PRO A 148 6.54 23.51 2.05
N SER A 149 6.26 24.82 2.01
CA SER A 149 5.08 25.32 1.33
C SER A 149 5.13 25.01 -0.18
N SER A 150 3.97 24.91 -0.81
CA SER A 150 3.87 24.74 -2.27
C SER A 150 4.66 25.78 -3.07
N GLU A 151 4.70 27.03 -2.62
CA GLU A 151 5.50 28.11 -3.23
C GLU A 151 7.01 27.84 -3.13
N VAL A 152 7.49 27.45 -1.95
CA VAL A 152 8.90 27.13 -1.73
C VAL A 152 9.31 25.89 -2.52
N LEU A 153 8.44 24.86 -2.54
CA LEU A 153 8.66 23.61 -3.24
C LEU A 153 8.74 23.81 -4.76
N SER A 154 7.73 24.45 -5.34
CA SER A 154 7.59 24.66 -6.79
C SER A 154 8.53 25.73 -7.35
N GLY A 155 8.86 26.74 -6.55
CA GLY A 155 9.78 27.79 -6.93
C GLY A 155 11.23 27.42 -6.62
N ARG A 156 11.64 27.65 -5.38
CA ARG A 156 13.06 27.59 -4.97
C ARG A 156 13.64 26.19 -5.10
N ILE A 157 13.02 25.20 -4.46
CA ILE A 157 13.64 23.87 -4.34
C ILE A 157 13.63 23.17 -5.71
N PHE A 158 12.52 23.26 -6.46
CA PHE A 158 12.46 22.74 -7.83
C PHE A 158 13.53 23.37 -8.74
N SER A 159 13.66 24.69 -8.74
CA SER A 159 14.67 25.38 -9.56
C SER A 159 16.10 24.96 -9.20
N GLN A 160 16.39 24.77 -7.91
CA GLN A 160 17.68 24.28 -7.44
C GLN A 160 17.98 22.85 -7.92
N GLU A 161 16.99 21.97 -7.93
CA GLU A 161 17.14 20.60 -8.43
C GLU A 161 17.33 20.55 -9.94
N VAL A 162 16.56 21.32 -10.70
CA VAL A 162 16.74 21.46 -12.16
C VAL A 162 18.15 21.95 -12.47
N SER A 163 18.61 22.98 -11.78
CA SER A 163 19.96 23.51 -11.95
C SER A 163 21.04 22.47 -11.63
N SER A 164 20.87 21.75 -10.52
CA SER A 164 21.79 20.68 -10.10
C SER A 164 21.87 19.55 -11.13
N ILE A 165 20.75 19.19 -11.75
CA ILE A 165 20.68 18.17 -12.81
C ILE A 165 21.35 18.70 -14.08
N ASN A 166 21.04 19.93 -14.50
CA ASN A 166 21.62 20.55 -15.69
C ASN A 166 23.15 20.63 -15.58
N VAL A 167 23.70 21.02 -14.42
CA VAL A 167 25.16 21.02 -14.18
C VAL A 167 25.74 19.61 -14.36
N LYS A 168 25.11 18.58 -13.81
CA LYS A 168 25.57 17.19 -13.96
C LYS A 168 25.49 16.71 -15.41
N ILE A 169 24.47 17.11 -16.17
CA ILE A 169 24.35 16.80 -17.59
C ILE A 169 25.48 17.47 -18.38
N ILE A 170 25.71 18.77 -18.17
CA ILE A 170 26.78 19.51 -18.84
C ILE A 170 28.15 18.88 -18.55
N GLN A 171 28.42 18.52 -17.29
CA GLN A 171 29.67 17.83 -16.92
C GLN A 171 29.83 16.50 -17.66
N LYS A 172 28.78 15.68 -17.74
CA LYS A 172 28.81 14.42 -18.49
C LYS A 172 29.04 14.63 -19.99
N LEU A 173 28.39 15.63 -20.59
CA LEU A 173 28.55 15.98 -22.00
C LEU A 173 29.96 16.49 -22.31
N ASN A 174 30.57 17.25 -21.41
CA ASN A 174 31.95 17.72 -21.58
C ASN A 174 32.94 16.55 -21.47
N TYR A 175 32.75 15.66 -20.50
CA TYR A 175 33.58 14.45 -20.38
C TYR A 175 33.47 13.57 -21.63
N SER A 176 32.27 13.37 -22.19
CA SER A 176 32.10 12.60 -23.42
C SER A 176 32.75 13.23 -24.65
N LYS A 177 32.81 14.56 -24.73
CA LYS A 177 33.49 15.26 -25.83
C LYS A 177 35.02 15.13 -25.75
N ASN A 178 35.57 15.05 -24.54
CA ASN A 178 37.00 14.85 -24.32
C ASN A 178 37.46 13.38 -24.49
N LEU A 179 36.53 12.46 -24.78
CA LEU A 179 36.76 11.04 -25.04
C LEU A 179 36.77 10.69 -26.54
N THR A 180 36.76 11.68 -27.45
CA THR A 180 36.95 11.40 -28.89
C THR A 180 38.33 10.78 -29.11
N LEU A 181 38.32 9.51 -29.57
CA LEU A 181 39.46 8.72 -30.07
C LEU A 181 40.22 9.43 -31.19
#